data_AF-A0A2V6URG4-F1
#
_entry.id   AF-A0A2V6URG4-F1
#
_cell.length_a   1.000
_cell.length_b   1.000
_cell.length_c   1.000
_cell.angle_alpha   90.00
_cell.angle_beta   90.00
_cell.angle_gamma   90.00
#
_symmetry.space_group_name_H-M   'P 1'
#
loop_
_entity.id
_entity.type
_entity.pdbx_description
1 polymer ?
#
loop_
_entity_poly.entity_id
_entity_poly.type
_entity_poly.pdbx_seq_one_letter_code
_entity_poly.pdbx_strand_id
1 'polypeptide(L)'
;MEPARISRRDLITAGAVAGVVALTPRAARAQPKPAEPPSVITTPPRDFGPNAPPNVYFVDPDVLTVDPSFNGLRQVNAPIQRLWTGALWSEGPAWSGQGRYLVWSDIPNNRQMRWLEDDGRVSVFRMPSNNSNGNTFDFQGRQLSCEHLTRRVVRYEHDGSITLIADAYSGKRLNSPNDVVPHPDGSYW
;
A
#
# COMPACT_ATOMS: atom_id res chain seq x y z
N MET A 1 52.53 5.53 35.87
CA MET A 1 52.26 6.92 35.47
C MET A 1 51.65 6.85 34.07
N GLU A 2 50.33 6.95 33.98
CA GLU A 2 49.55 6.75 32.76
C GLU A 2 49.48 8.07 31.95
N PRO A 3 49.68 8.07 30.61
CA PRO A 3 49.61 9.29 29.83
C PRO A 3 48.15 9.71 29.57
N ALA A 4 47.86 11.00 29.79
CA ALA A 4 46.53 11.59 29.63
C ALA A 4 45.99 11.45 28.19
N ARG A 5 44.79 10.91 28.05
CA ARG A 5 44.06 10.84 26.77
C ARG A 5 43.38 12.18 26.49
N ILE A 6 43.85 12.90 25.48
CA ILE A 6 43.20 14.10 24.94
C ILE A 6 41.85 13.69 24.32
N SER A 7 40.77 14.35 24.71
CA SER A 7 39.43 14.06 24.23
C SER A 7 39.14 14.84 22.94
N ARG A 8 38.31 14.27 22.05
CA ARG A 8 37.86 14.91 20.79
C ARG A 8 37.19 16.28 21.00
N ARG A 9 36.79 16.62 22.23
CA ARG A 9 36.23 17.94 22.58
C ARG A 9 37.28 19.03 22.69
N ASP A 10 38.54 18.72 23.01
CA ASP A 10 39.60 19.71 23.18
C ASP A 10 40.13 20.25 21.84
N LEU A 11 39.92 19.50 20.75
CA LEU A 11 40.35 19.87 19.40
C LEU A 11 39.45 20.94 18.75
N ILE A 12 38.22 21.12 19.26
CA ILE A 12 37.24 22.06 18.66
C ILE A 12 37.48 23.50 19.14
N THR A 13 38.17 23.70 20.25
CA THR A 13 38.35 25.02 20.88
C THR A 13 39.63 25.75 20.44
N ALA A 14 40.56 25.10 19.72
CA ALA A 14 41.87 25.65 19.36
C ALA A 14 42.00 26.09 17.88
N GLY A 15 40.90 26.30 17.18
CA GLY A 15 40.87 26.65 15.75
C GLY A 15 40.51 28.10 15.43
N ALA A 16 40.67 29.04 16.36
CA ALA A 16 40.33 30.45 16.16
C ALA A 16 41.58 31.35 16.22
N VAL A 17 42.46 31.23 15.21
CA VAL A 17 43.48 32.25 14.94
C VAL A 17 43.51 32.58 13.45
N ALA A 18 43.01 33.79 13.17
CA ALA A 18 43.26 34.70 12.05
C ALA A 18 43.85 34.13 10.74
N GLY A 19 42.99 33.98 9.74
CA GLY A 19 43.34 34.04 8.33
C GLY A 19 42.23 34.77 7.57
N VAL A 20 42.51 35.97 7.05
CA VAL A 20 41.59 36.67 6.15
C VAL A 20 41.56 35.88 4.84
N VAL A 21 40.58 34.99 4.71
CA VAL A 21 40.25 34.35 3.44
C VAL A 21 39.40 35.34 2.66
N ALA A 22 39.89 35.78 1.50
CA ALA A 22 39.09 36.51 0.54
C ALA A 22 37.87 35.64 0.16
N LEU A 23 36.71 35.96 0.73
CA LEU A 23 35.42 35.38 0.38
C LEU A 23 35.02 35.91 -1.00
N THR A 24 35.56 35.30 -2.05
CA THR A 24 34.90 35.36 -3.35
C THR A 24 33.58 34.58 -3.20
N PRO A 25 32.41 35.20 -3.44
CA PRO A 25 31.18 34.44 -3.46
C PRO A 25 31.28 33.46 -4.61
N ARG A 26 31.54 32.18 -4.30
CA ARG A 26 31.26 31.10 -5.23
C ARG A 26 29.77 31.23 -5.53
N ALA A 27 29.44 31.66 -6.75
CA ALA A 27 28.08 31.56 -7.25
C ALA A 27 27.65 30.11 -7.01
N ALA A 28 26.75 29.92 -6.05
CA ALA A 28 26.17 28.62 -5.79
C ALA A 28 25.41 28.25 -7.06
N ARG A 29 26.02 27.41 -7.90
CA ARG A 29 25.30 26.79 -9.01
C ARG A 29 24.19 25.97 -8.36
N ALA A 30 22.95 26.34 -8.64
CA ALA A 30 21.80 25.51 -8.28
C ALA A 30 22.11 24.08 -8.72
N GLN A 31 21.95 23.12 -7.82
CA GLN A 31 22.01 21.72 -8.21
C GLN A 31 20.96 21.51 -9.32
N PRO A 32 21.30 20.81 -10.41
CA PRO A 32 20.30 20.46 -11.40
C PRO A 32 19.16 19.76 -10.68
N LYS A 33 17.92 20.22 -10.94
CA LYS A 33 16.72 19.61 -10.37
C LYS A 33 16.75 18.12 -10.71
N PRO A 34 16.57 17.20 -9.74
CA PRO A 34 16.45 15.79 -10.03
C PRO A 34 15.39 15.60 -11.13
N ALA A 35 15.64 14.70 -12.07
CA ALA A 35 14.64 14.35 -13.07
C ALA A 35 13.35 13.92 -12.34
N GLU A 36 12.25 14.61 -12.60
CA GLU A 36 10.95 14.21 -12.06
C GLU A 36 10.46 12.98 -12.83
N PRO A 37 9.87 11.98 -12.15
CA PRO A 37 9.28 10.85 -12.84
C PRO A 37 8.16 11.33 -13.76
N PRO A 38 7.90 10.66 -14.90
CA PRO A 38 6.81 11.05 -15.76
C PRO A 38 5.47 10.90 -15.02
N SER A 39 4.51 11.77 -15.34
CA SER A 39 3.17 11.75 -14.75
C SER A 39 2.39 10.51 -15.20
N VAL A 40 1.80 9.79 -14.25
CA VAL A 40 0.82 8.71 -14.49
C VAL A 40 -0.60 9.25 -14.71
N ILE A 41 -0.75 10.56 -14.89
CA ILE A 41 -2.02 11.24 -15.11
C ILE A 41 -1.97 11.91 -16.47
N THR A 42 -2.83 11.46 -17.40
CA THR A 42 -3.02 12.09 -18.70
C THR A 42 -3.45 13.55 -18.59
N THR A 43 -3.18 14.33 -19.64
CA THR A 43 -3.71 15.70 -19.78
C THR A 43 -4.59 15.78 -21.04
N PRO A 44 -5.90 16.05 -20.90
CA PRO A 44 -6.63 16.25 -19.64
C PRO A 44 -6.70 14.95 -18.80
N PRO A 45 -6.96 15.06 -17.48
CA PRO A 45 -7.18 13.89 -16.63
C PRO A 45 -8.29 13.01 -17.18
N ARG A 46 -8.13 11.70 -17.00
CA ARG A 46 -9.13 10.72 -17.44
C ARG A 46 -10.51 11.00 -16.87
N ASP A 47 -11.51 10.93 -17.74
CA ASP A 47 -12.90 10.83 -17.33
C ASP A 47 -13.25 9.35 -17.06
N PHE A 48 -13.76 9.07 -15.88
CA PHE A 48 -14.26 7.75 -15.46
C PHE A 48 -15.80 7.72 -15.39
N GLY A 49 -16.45 8.73 -15.95
CA GLY A 49 -17.90 8.81 -16.06
C GLY A 49 -18.47 7.81 -17.06
N PRO A 50 -19.78 7.54 -17.01
CA PRO A 50 -20.45 6.58 -17.90
C PRO A 50 -20.42 7.02 -19.38
N ASN A 51 -20.24 8.32 -19.64
CA ASN A 51 -20.15 8.89 -20.99
C ASN A 51 -18.71 9.23 -21.39
N ALA A 52 -17.72 8.75 -20.64
CA ALA A 52 -16.32 8.98 -20.96
C ALA A 52 -15.98 8.44 -22.35
N PRO A 53 -15.09 9.11 -23.11
CA PRO A 53 -14.63 8.59 -24.39
C PRO A 53 -13.96 7.22 -24.19
N PRO A 54 -14.03 6.32 -25.19
CA PRO A 54 -13.38 5.02 -25.12
C PRO A 54 -11.88 5.21 -24.85
N ASN A 55 -11.37 4.43 -23.91
CA ASN A 55 -10.10 4.72 -23.25
C ASN A 55 -8.88 4.01 -23.84
N VAL A 56 -9.04 3.05 -24.77
CA VAL A 56 -7.88 2.33 -25.33
C VAL A 56 -8.09 1.85 -26.77
N TYR A 57 -7.06 2.05 -27.60
CA TYR A 57 -6.86 1.28 -28.85
C TYR A 57 -5.75 0.22 -28.71
N PHE A 58 -4.73 0.47 -27.88
CA PHE A 58 -3.67 -0.49 -27.56
C PHE A 58 -3.19 -0.33 -26.10
N VAL A 59 -2.46 0.73 -25.82
CA VAL A 59 -1.78 0.92 -24.54
C VAL A 59 -2.47 2.03 -23.76
N ASP A 60 -3.04 1.71 -22.60
CA ASP A 60 -3.50 2.70 -21.63
C ASP A 60 -2.41 3.75 -21.33
N PRO A 61 -2.65 5.04 -21.59
CA PRO A 61 -1.63 6.09 -21.48
C PRO A 61 -1.19 6.40 -20.03
N ASP A 62 -1.98 6.01 -19.03
CA ASP A 62 -1.67 6.22 -17.61
C ASP A 62 -0.79 5.07 -17.03
N VAL A 63 -0.55 4.02 -17.82
CA VAL A 63 0.35 2.92 -17.45
C VAL A 63 1.70 3.13 -18.13
N LEU A 64 2.63 3.69 -17.37
CA LEU A 64 4.00 3.99 -17.82
C LEU A 64 4.93 2.79 -17.67
N THR A 65 5.85 2.66 -18.63
CA THR A 65 6.95 1.70 -18.54
C THR A 65 8.23 2.45 -18.18
N VAL A 66 8.75 2.18 -16.99
CA VAL A 66 10.04 2.73 -16.53
C VAL A 66 11.20 1.84 -17.00
N ASP A 67 11.06 0.52 -16.82
CA ASP A 67 12.01 -0.48 -17.30
C ASP A 67 11.39 -1.26 -18.48
N PRO A 68 12.06 -1.37 -19.64
CA PRO A 68 11.53 -2.07 -20.81
C PRO A 68 11.11 -3.53 -20.56
N SER A 69 11.64 -4.20 -19.55
CA SER A 69 11.23 -5.56 -19.16
C SER A 69 9.77 -5.65 -18.74
N PHE A 70 9.18 -4.55 -18.25
CA PHE A 70 7.76 -4.50 -17.87
C PHE A 70 6.82 -4.59 -19.08
N ASN A 71 7.28 -4.26 -20.29
CA ASN A 71 6.44 -4.31 -21.50
C ASN A 71 5.84 -5.71 -21.74
N GLY A 72 6.58 -6.78 -21.39
CA GLY A 72 6.10 -8.16 -21.53
C GLY A 72 5.06 -8.57 -20.48
N LEU A 73 4.91 -7.81 -19.39
CA LEU A 73 3.94 -8.08 -18.32
C LEU A 73 2.64 -7.29 -18.48
N ARG A 74 2.59 -6.41 -19.48
CA ARG A 74 1.48 -5.50 -19.70
C ARG A 74 0.38 -6.14 -20.53
N GLN A 75 -0.87 -5.99 -20.09
CA GLN A 75 -2.02 -6.30 -20.93
C GLN A 75 -2.31 -5.14 -21.90
N VAL A 76 -1.93 -5.30 -23.17
CA VAL A 76 -1.97 -4.29 -24.26
C VAL A 76 -3.37 -3.98 -24.81
N ASN A 77 -4.41 -4.22 -24.04
CA ASN A 77 -5.80 -3.87 -24.36
C ASN A 77 -6.67 -3.75 -23.10
N ALA A 78 -6.04 -3.62 -21.92
CA ALA A 78 -6.75 -3.44 -20.65
C ALA A 78 -6.65 -1.98 -20.19
N PRO A 79 -7.77 -1.25 -20.11
CA PRO A 79 -7.78 0.05 -19.48
C PRO A 79 -7.74 -0.02 -17.96
N ILE A 80 -7.24 1.05 -17.35
CA ILE A 80 -7.59 1.38 -15.97
C ILE A 80 -9.09 1.73 -15.93
N GLN A 81 -9.83 1.02 -15.07
CA GLN A 81 -11.25 1.24 -14.81
C GLN A 81 -11.48 1.66 -13.36
N ARG A 82 -12.45 2.53 -13.14
CA ARG A 82 -12.94 2.87 -11.80
C ARG A 82 -14.21 2.07 -11.51
N LEU A 83 -14.08 1.00 -10.72
CA LEU A 83 -15.20 0.14 -10.38
C LEU A 83 -16.21 0.83 -9.46
N TRP A 84 -15.75 1.70 -8.54
CA TRP A 84 -16.62 2.32 -7.56
C TRP A 84 -16.01 3.55 -6.86
N THR A 85 -16.85 4.36 -6.25
CA THR A 85 -16.50 5.50 -5.37
C THR A 85 -17.43 5.53 -4.15
N GLY A 86 -16.97 6.03 -3.00
CA GLY A 86 -17.80 6.20 -1.80
C GLY A 86 -17.22 5.62 -0.51
N ALA A 87 -16.00 5.09 -0.56
CA ALA A 87 -15.23 4.72 0.64
C ALA A 87 -14.56 5.96 1.22
N LEU A 88 -14.31 5.95 2.52
CA LEU A 88 -13.41 6.92 3.14
C LEU A 88 -11.95 6.51 2.95
N TRP A 89 -11.65 5.22 3.08
CA TRP A 89 -10.33 4.67 2.80
C TRP A 89 -10.43 3.21 2.40
N SER A 90 -10.19 2.91 1.12
CA SER A 90 -10.16 1.56 0.58
C SER A 90 -8.79 0.91 0.79
N GLU A 91 -8.75 -0.26 1.41
CA GLU A 91 -7.53 -1.05 1.67
C GLU A 91 -7.80 -2.55 1.58
N GLY A 92 -6.74 -3.35 1.59
CA GLY A 92 -6.82 -4.81 1.68
C GLY A 92 -7.71 -5.49 0.63
N PRO A 93 -7.55 -5.17 -0.67
CA PRO A 93 -8.31 -5.85 -1.72
C PRO A 93 -7.90 -7.33 -1.84
N ALA A 94 -8.87 -8.24 -1.90
CA ALA A 94 -8.64 -9.67 -2.07
C ALA A 94 -9.66 -10.30 -3.01
N TRP A 95 -9.19 -11.16 -3.92
CA TRP A 95 -10.03 -11.87 -4.88
C TRP A 95 -10.44 -13.25 -4.35
N SER A 96 -11.75 -13.52 -4.32
CA SER A 96 -12.29 -14.86 -4.10
C SER A 96 -12.46 -15.59 -5.43
N GLY A 97 -11.56 -16.53 -5.72
CA GLY A 97 -11.66 -17.35 -6.94
C GLY A 97 -12.91 -18.22 -6.99
N GLN A 98 -13.33 -18.80 -5.85
CA GLN A 98 -14.55 -19.63 -5.79
C GLN A 98 -15.82 -18.79 -5.90
N GLY A 99 -15.85 -17.63 -5.24
CA GLY A 99 -17.02 -16.77 -5.19
C GLY A 99 -17.14 -15.78 -6.36
N ARG A 100 -16.07 -15.63 -7.15
CA ARG A 100 -15.97 -14.66 -8.27
C ARG A 100 -16.28 -13.22 -7.85
N TYR A 101 -15.65 -12.78 -6.76
CA TYR A 101 -15.82 -11.43 -6.25
C TYR A 101 -14.52 -10.86 -5.67
N LEU A 102 -14.40 -9.53 -5.74
CA LEU A 102 -13.36 -8.77 -5.06
C LEU A 102 -13.94 -8.25 -3.74
N VAL A 103 -13.28 -8.52 -2.62
CA VAL A 103 -13.56 -7.89 -1.32
C VAL A 103 -12.50 -6.83 -1.02
N TRP A 104 -12.85 -5.75 -0.33
CA TRP A 104 -11.89 -4.80 0.23
C TRP A 104 -12.47 -4.15 1.50
N SER A 105 -11.63 -3.54 2.30
CA SER A 105 -12.04 -2.83 3.52
C SER A 105 -12.26 -1.34 3.25
N ASP A 106 -13.32 -0.78 3.83
CA ASP A 106 -13.52 0.66 4.00
C ASP A 106 -13.31 0.98 5.49
N ILE A 107 -12.03 1.11 5.87
CA ILE A 107 -11.57 1.00 7.26
C ILE A 107 -12.33 1.94 8.21
N PRO A 108 -12.46 3.26 7.92
CA PRO A 108 -13.08 4.19 8.85
C PRO A 108 -14.59 3.99 9.01
N ASN A 109 -15.27 3.46 7.97
CA ASN A 109 -16.70 3.15 8.00
C ASN A 109 -17.00 1.78 8.63
N ASN A 110 -15.99 1.06 9.14
CA ASN A 110 -16.12 -0.23 9.82
C ASN A 110 -16.90 -1.27 8.98
N ARG A 111 -16.61 -1.33 7.68
CA ARG A 111 -17.24 -2.30 6.77
C ARG A 111 -16.25 -2.87 5.76
N GLN A 112 -16.53 -4.09 5.30
CA GLN A 112 -15.97 -4.62 4.07
C GLN A 112 -16.97 -4.44 2.94
N MET A 113 -16.46 -4.10 1.77
CA MET A 113 -17.21 -3.95 0.53
C MET A 113 -16.91 -5.14 -0.39
N ARG A 114 -17.83 -5.43 -1.31
CA ARG A 114 -17.66 -6.48 -2.32
C ARG A 114 -18.14 -6.01 -3.68
N TRP A 115 -17.33 -6.27 -4.70
CA TRP A 115 -17.66 -6.14 -6.11
C TRP A 115 -17.84 -7.53 -6.71
N LEU A 116 -18.96 -7.77 -7.39
CA LEU A 116 -19.24 -9.04 -8.08
C LEU A 116 -18.83 -8.96 -9.54
N GLU A 117 -18.21 -10.03 -10.05
CA GLU A 117 -17.71 -10.06 -11.43
C GLU A 117 -18.83 -10.20 -12.48
N ASP A 118 -19.94 -10.84 -12.11
CA ASP A 118 -21.03 -11.18 -13.04
C ASP A 118 -21.86 -9.98 -13.47
N ASP A 119 -22.21 -9.10 -12.53
CA ASP A 119 -23.07 -7.93 -12.76
C ASP A 119 -22.37 -6.59 -12.47
N GLY A 120 -21.12 -6.61 -12.00
CA GLY A 120 -20.34 -5.43 -11.65
C GLY A 120 -20.83 -4.69 -10.40
N ARG A 121 -21.79 -5.24 -9.66
CA ARG A 121 -22.42 -4.59 -8.51
C ARG A 121 -21.48 -4.51 -7.33
N VAL A 122 -21.46 -3.34 -6.69
CA VAL A 122 -20.81 -3.13 -5.39
C VAL A 122 -21.84 -3.11 -4.26
N SER A 123 -21.56 -3.86 -3.19
CA SER A 123 -22.41 -3.97 -2.01
C SER A 123 -21.57 -4.04 -0.73
N VAL A 124 -22.20 -3.78 0.42
CA VAL A 124 -21.57 -4.07 1.72
C VAL A 124 -21.51 -5.59 1.89
N PHE A 125 -20.32 -6.10 2.18
CA PHE A 125 -20.08 -7.52 2.41
C PHE A 125 -20.17 -7.89 3.88
N ARG A 126 -19.59 -7.06 4.76
CA ARG A 126 -19.56 -7.29 6.21
C ARG A 126 -19.61 -5.97 6.96
N MET A 127 -20.52 -5.86 7.93
CA MET A 127 -20.63 -4.71 8.82
C MET A 127 -21.30 -5.14 10.15
N PRO A 128 -20.68 -4.94 11.33
CA PRO A 128 -19.34 -4.38 11.52
C PRO A 128 -18.23 -5.33 11.02
N SER A 129 -17.10 -4.76 10.59
CA SER A 129 -15.89 -5.49 10.18
C SER A 129 -14.77 -5.44 11.22
N ASN A 130 -15.02 -4.82 12.37
CA ASN A 130 -14.02 -4.51 13.39
C ASN A 130 -12.85 -3.68 12.85
N ASN A 131 -13.17 -2.73 11.96
CA ASN A 131 -12.20 -1.91 11.22
C ASN A 131 -11.13 -2.81 10.56
N SER A 132 -11.59 -3.82 9.80
CA SER A 132 -10.68 -4.67 9.06
C SER A 132 -9.84 -3.86 8.09
N ASN A 133 -8.61 -4.29 7.84
CA ASN A 133 -7.69 -3.71 6.87
C ASN A 133 -7.40 -4.74 5.78
N GLY A 134 -6.23 -5.39 5.81
CA GLY A 134 -5.85 -6.44 4.89
C GLY A 134 -6.80 -7.63 4.90
N ASN A 135 -7.02 -8.17 3.71
CA ASN A 135 -7.76 -9.40 3.49
C ASN A 135 -6.98 -10.28 2.53
N THR A 136 -7.17 -11.58 2.64
CA THR A 136 -6.71 -12.56 1.65
C THR A 136 -7.57 -13.81 1.73
N PHE A 137 -7.35 -14.77 0.84
CA PHE A 137 -8.00 -16.08 0.91
C PHE A 137 -6.93 -17.16 1.04
N ASP A 138 -7.12 -18.08 1.98
CA ASP A 138 -6.24 -19.23 2.10
C ASP A 138 -6.43 -20.23 0.94
N PHE A 139 -5.58 -21.26 0.90
CA PHE A 139 -5.63 -22.29 -0.15
C PHE A 139 -6.91 -23.15 -0.14
N GLN A 140 -7.80 -22.96 0.84
CA GLN A 140 -9.12 -23.59 0.93
C GLN A 140 -10.27 -22.61 0.59
N GLY A 141 -9.93 -21.38 0.17
CA GLY A 141 -10.87 -20.33 -0.18
C GLY A 141 -11.55 -19.67 1.02
N ARG A 142 -10.99 -19.79 2.22
CA ARG A 142 -11.50 -19.09 3.41
C ARG A 142 -10.85 -17.74 3.55
N GLN A 143 -11.62 -16.73 3.91
CA GLN A 143 -11.10 -15.37 4.04
C GLN A 143 -10.31 -15.23 5.34
N LEU A 144 -9.09 -14.72 5.24
CA LEU A 144 -8.32 -14.17 6.35
C LEU A 144 -8.51 -12.65 6.38
N SER A 145 -8.57 -12.08 7.57
CA SER A 145 -8.74 -10.64 7.73
C SER A 145 -7.98 -10.10 8.95
N CYS A 146 -7.35 -8.95 8.77
CA CYS A 146 -6.64 -8.21 9.79
C CYS A 146 -7.58 -7.17 10.43
N GLU A 147 -8.00 -7.38 11.68
CA GLU A 147 -8.93 -6.50 12.38
C GLU A 147 -8.18 -5.48 13.28
N HIS A 148 -8.25 -4.19 12.94
CA HIS A 148 -7.59 -3.14 13.75
C HIS A 148 -8.26 -2.95 15.12
N LEU A 149 -9.59 -2.93 15.18
CA LEU A 149 -10.33 -2.60 16.42
C LEU A 149 -10.09 -3.64 17.52
N THR A 150 -10.15 -4.91 17.15
CA THR A 150 -10.01 -6.06 18.04
C THR A 150 -8.56 -6.51 18.17
N ARG A 151 -7.65 -5.98 17.34
CA ARG A 151 -6.20 -6.22 17.38
C ARG A 151 -5.85 -7.70 17.15
N ARG A 152 -6.44 -8.30 16.11
CA ARG A 152 -6.29 -9.73 15.83
C ARG A 152 -6.34 -10.04 14.33
N VAL A 153 -5.82 -11.21 13.98
CA VAL A 153 -6.02 -11.86 12.68
C VAL A 153 -7.07 -12.95 12.86
N VAL A 154 -8.07 -12.97 11.99
CA VAL A 154 -9.14 -13.97 12.01
C VAL A 154 -9.25 -14.67 10.66
N ARG A 155 -9.79 -15.88 10.68
CA ARG A 155 -10.23 -16.61 9.50
C ARG A 155 -11.74 -16.83 9.59
N TYR A 156 -12.47 -16.42 8.56
CA TYR A 156 -13.89 -16.70 8.42
C TYR A 156 -14.05 -18.08 7.78
N GLU A 157 -14.68 -19.00 8.52
CA GLU A 157 -14.92 -20.36 8.06
C GLU A 157 -16.17 -20.43 7.17
N HIS A 158 -16.28 -21.49 6.37
CA HIS A 158 -17.39 -21.70 5.42
C HIS A 158 -18.75 -21.88 6.10
N ASP A 159 -18.76 -22.37 7.34
CA ASP A 159 -19.97 -22.52 8.17
C ASP A 159 -20.40 -21.20 8.84
N GLY A 160 -19.66 -20.11 8.61
CA GLY A 160 -19.91 -18.79 9.19
C GLY A 160 -19.25 -18.58 10.56
N SER A 161 -18.58 -19.59 11.12
CA SER A 161 -17.80 -19.41 12.34
C SER A 161 -16.52 -18.59 12.10
N ILE A 162 -15.94 -18.07 13.17
CA ILE A 162 -14.72 -17.26 13.13
C ILE A 162 -13.64 -17.97 13.92
N THR A 163 -12.56 -18.36 13.25
CA THR A 163 -11.37 -18.88 13.90
C THR A 163 -10.42 -17.73 14.21
N LEU A 164 -9.99 -17.64 15.47
CA LEU A 164 -8.93 -16.73 15.87
C LEU A 164 -7.57 -17.31 15.45
N ILE A 165 -6.83 -16.58 14.62
CA ILE A 165 -5.49 -16.98 14.16
C ILE A 165 -4.43 -16.44 15.11
N ALA A 166 -4.51 -15.16 15.47
CA ALA A 166 -3.60 -14.53 16.44
C ALA A 166 -4.22 -13.26 17.04
N ASP A 167 -4.13 -13.08 18.36
CA ASP A 167 -4.50 -11.83 19.06
C ASP A 167 -3.44 -11.35 20.07
N ALA A 168 -2.44 -12.17 20.38
CA ALA A 168 -1.37 -11.83 21.31
C ALA A 168 -0.04 -12.49 20.94
N TYR A 169 1.04 -11.87 21.40
CA TYR A 169 2.40 -12.38 21.35
C TYR A 169 3.09 -12.15 22.69
N SER A 170 3.68 -13.20 23.27
CA SER A 170 4.33 -13.13 24.60
C SER A 170 3.44 -12.50 25.68
N GLY A 171 2.16 -12.88 25.70
CA GLY A 171 1.17 -12.37 26.67
C GLY A 171 0.69 -10.94 26.45
N LYS A 172 1.12 -10.26 25.37
CA LYS A 172 0.71 -8.89 25.03
C LYS A 172 -0.14 -8.89 23.77
N ARG A 173 -1.19 -8.07 23.73
CA ARG A 173 -2.03 -7.92 22.53
C ARG A 173 -1.21 -7.41 21.35
N LEU A 174 -1.51 -7.89 20.15
CA LEU A 174 -0.93 -7.37 18.90
C LEU A 174 -1.25 -5.88 18.75
N ASN A 175 -0.50 -5.10 17.97
CA ASN A 175 -0.80 -3.67 17.81
C ASN A 175 -2.08 -3.47 16.99
N SER A 176 -1.96 -3.61 15.68
CA SER A 176 -3.02 -3.50 14.68
C SER A 176 -2.52 -4.23 13.44
N PRO A 177 -2.77 -5.55 13.31
CA PRO A 177 -2.39 -6.30 12.12
C PRO A 177 -2.84 -5.54 10.86
N ASN A 178 -1.97 -5.38 9.87
CA ASN A 178 -2.22 -4.49 8.74
C ASN A 178 -2.60 -5.27 7.49
N ASP A 179 -1.76 -6.22 7.10
CA ASP A 179 -1.98 -7.13 5.98
C ASP A 179 -1.63 -8.56 6.35
N VAL A 180 -2.08 -9.53 5.56
CA VAL A 180 -1.81 -10.95 5.78
C VAL A 180 -1.80 -11.75 4.47
N VAL A 181 -0.89 -12.71 4.36
CA VAL A 181 -0.79 -13.65 3.22
C VAL A 181 -0.61 -15.10 3.68
N PRO A 182 -1.29 -16.08 3.07
CA PRO A 182 -1.04 -17.49 3.33
C PRO A 182 0.23 -17.98 2.63
N HIS A 183 1.00 -18.80 3.34
CA HIS A 183 2.16 -19.48 2.81
C HIS A 183 1.85 -20.97 2.55
N PRO A 184 2.39 -21.60 1.49
CA PRO A 184 2.08 -22.99 1.14
C PRO A 184 2.40 -24.04 2.22
N ASP A 185 3.25 -23.72 3.19
CA ASP A 185 3.53 -24.61 4.33
C ASP A 185 2.46 -24.56 5.45
N GLY A 186 1.43 -23.74 5.28
CA GLY A 186 0.34 -23.55 6.24
C GLY A 186 0.55 -22.38 7.22
N SER A 187 1.66 -21.67 7.16
CA SER A 187 1.86 -20.43 7.94
C SER A 187 1.15 -19.22 7.32
N TYR A 188 0.95 -18.19 8.13
CA TYR A 188 0.40 -16.89 7.73
C TYR A 188 1.42 -15.80 8.08
N TRP A 189 1.65 -14.85 7.17
CA TRP A 189 2.60 -13.73 7.31
C TRP A 189 1.90 -12.40 7.24
#